data_AF-A0AAU5NT36-F1
#
_entry.id   AF-A0AAU5NT36-F1
#
_cell.length_a   1.000
_cell.length_b   1.000
_cell.length_c   1.000
_cell.angle_alpha   90.00
_cell.angle_beta   90.00
_cell.angle_gamma   90.00
#
_symmetry.space_group_name_H-M   'P 1'
#
loop_
_entity.id
_entity.type
_entity.pdbx_description
1 polymer ?
#
loop_
_entity_poly.entity_id
_entity_poly.type
_entity_poly.pdbx_seq_one_letter_code
_entity_poly.pdbx_strand_id
1 'polypeptide(L)'
;MPAAGETERAPNIGKAVWESAGERAKSEGLPLIWVMSRALTDYAAGTLTLPRTTAGPEAGPRRGRTVFATDAVWAGADTRRAKDSVRSMSALCEILLDAYARGEVHPYARMVTTAQRDELKQTTPTP
;
A
#
# COMPACT_ATOMS: atom_id res chain seq x y z
N MET A 1 17.36 -6.61 4.43
CA MET A 1 18.16 -5.37 4.38
C MET A 1 17.47 -4.42 3.42
N PRO A 2 17.33 -3.13 3.75
CA PRO A 2 16.87 -2.12 2.80
C PRO A 2 17.79 -2.08 1.58
N ALA A 3 17.26 -1.76 0.40
CA ALA A 3 18.10 -1.47 -0.75
C ALA A 3 18.93 -0.20 -0.50
N ALA A 4 20.03 -0.01 -1.24
CA ALA A 4 20.85 1.20 -1.11
C ALA A 4 19.99 2.45 -1.35
N GLY A 5 19.85 3.30 -0.32
CA GLY A 5 19.03 4.52 -0.34
C GLY A 5 17.60 4.37 0.18
N GLU A 6 17.19 3.18 0.63
CA GLU A 6 15.92 2.98 1.34
C GLU A 6 16.09 3.15 2.84
N THR A 7 15.15 3.88 3.45
CA THR A 7 15.04 4.07 4.89
C THR A 7 13.94 3.17 5.43
N GLU A 8 14.29 2.34 6.41
CA GLU A 8 13.32 1.56 7.18
C GLU A 8 12.58 2.47 8.17
N ARG A 9 11.24 2.44 8.15
CA ARG A 9 10.42 3.09 9.18
C ARG A 9 9.30 2.16 9.65
N ALA A 10 8.83 2.39 10.87
CA ALA A 10 7.81 1.55 11.52
C ALA A 10 6.53 2.34 11.87
N PRO A 11 5.68 2.71 10.89
CA PRO A 11 4.38 3.29 11.17
C PRO A 11 3.52 2.40 12.07
N ASN A 12 2.71 3.03 12.93
CA ASN A 12 1.77 2.34 13.81
C ASN A 12 0.51 1.96 13.03
N ILE A 13 0.34 0.68 12.76
CA ILE A 13 -0.77 0.15 11.95
C ILE A 13 -1.61 -0.79 12.81
N GLY A 14 -2.92 -0.66 12.70
CA GLY A 14 -3.91 -1.52 13.32
C GLY A 14 -3.76 -2.97 12.90
N LYS A 15 -3.86 -3.88 13.88
CA LYS A 15 -3.73 -5.33 13.65
C LYS A 15 -4.69 -5.82 12.57
N ALA A 16 -5.97 -5.42 12.63
CA ALA A 16 -6.99 -5.89 11.70
C ALA A 16 -6.72 -5.43 10.25
N VAL A 17 -6.27 -4.19 10.07
CA VAL A 17 -5.88 -3.64 8.77
C VAL A 17 -4.68 -4.40 8.20
N TRP A 18 -3.66 -4.63 9.03
CA TRP A 18 -2.46 -5.37 8.62
C TRP A 18 -2.78 -6.81 8.21
N GLU A 19 -3.62 -7.51 8.98
CA GLU A 19 -4.02 -8.89 8.69
C GLU A 19 -4.87 -8.95 7.42
N SER A 20 -5.86 -8.07 7.27
CA SER A 20 -6.73 -8.04 6.08
C SER A 20 -5.96 -7.73 4.79
N ALA A 21 -5.06 -6.73 4.84
CA ALA A 21 -4.18 -6.44 3.73
C ALA A 21 -3.19 -7.58 3.46
N GLY A 22 -2.73 -8.27 4.51
CA GLY A 22 -1.86 -9.43 4.41
C GLY A 22 -2.53 -10.62 3.72
N GLU A 23 -3.77 -10.95 4.07
CA GLU A 23 -4.53 -12.02 3.42
C GLU A 23 -4.76 -11.71 1.94
N ARG A 24 -5.08 -10.45 1.61
CA ARG A 24 -5.19 -10.04 0.22
C ARG A 24 -3.87 -10.17 -0.53
N ALA A 25 -2.77 -9.65 0.03
CA ALA A 25 -1.46 -9.74 -0.59
C ALA A 25 -1.04 -11.20 -0.83
N LYS A 26 -1.32 -12.10 0.12
CA LYS A 26 -1.13 -13.54 -0.05
C LYS A 26 -1.96 -14.09 -1.22
N SER A 27 -3.24 -13.73 -1.32
CA SER A 27 -4.11 -14.16 -2.42
C SER A 27 -3.62 -13.69 -3.80
N GLU A 28 -2.90 -12.58 -3.84
CA GLU A 28 -2.30 -12.00 -5.05
C GLU A 28 -0.85 -12.48 -5.28
N GLY A 29 -0.29 -13.31 -4.38
CA GLY A 29 1.10 -13.78 -4.46
C GLY A 29 2.15 -12.69 -4.19
N LEU A 30 1.77 -11.62 -3.49
CA LEU A 30 2.60 -10.43 -3.26
C LEU A 30 3.07 -10.34 -1.79
N PRO A 31 4.32 -9.88 -1.53
CA PRO A 31 4.72 -9.51 -0.19
C PRO A 31 4.01 -8.23 0.28
N LEU A 32 3.35 -8.26 1.44
CA LEU A 32 2.62 -7.08 1.97
C LEU A 32 3.53 -5.85 2.14
N ILE A 33 4.77 -6.04 2.58
CA ILE A 33 5.74 -4.94 2.72
C ILE A 33 6.00 -4.29 1.36
N TRP A 34 6.15 -5.09 0.29
CA TRP A 34 6.32 -4.57 -1.07
C TRP A 34 5.09 -3.78 -1.53
N VAL A 35 3.89 -4.30 -1.27
CA VAL A 35 2.62 -3.60 -1.58
C VAL A 35 2.58 -2.23 -0.90
N MET A 36 2.93 -2.18 0.38
CA MET A 36 2.93 -0.95 1.18
C MET A 36 3.97 0.06 0.66
N SER A 37 5.20 -0.38 0.42
CA SER A 37 6.27 0.45 -0.16
C SER A 37 5.87 1.02 -1.52
N ARG A 38 5.23 0.21 -2.36
CA ARG A 38 4.74 0.63 -3.68
C ARG A 38 3.60 1.64 -3.57
N ALA A 39 2.59 1.36 -2.74
CA ALA A 39 1.47 2.27 -2.51
C ALA A 39 1.93 3.63 -1.99
N LEU A 40 2.91 3.65 -1.08
CA LEU A 40 3.51 4.87 -0.56
C LEU A 40 4.26 5.65 -1.65
N THR A 41 4.98 4.96 -2.52
CA THR A 41 5.70 5.55 -3.65
C THR A 41 4.74 6.18 -4.65
N ASP A 42 3.69 5.46 -5.05
CA ASP A 42 2.69 5.97 -6.00
C ASP A 42 1.87 7.13 -5.38
N TYR A 43 1.60 7.07 -4.07
CA TYR A 43 1.00 8.19 -3.36
C TYR A 43 1.91 9.42 -3.32
N ALA A 44 3.19 9.26 -3.00
CA ALA A 44 4.14 10.38 -3.02
C ALA A 44 4.28 10.99 -4.43
N ALA A 45 4.20 10.17 -5.48
CA ALA A 45 4.35 10.58 -6.87
C ALA A 45 3.11 11.26 -7.49
N GLY A 46 1.97 11.34 -6.78
CA GLY A 46 0.76 11.91 -7.36
C GLY A 46 -0.16 10.89 -8.03
N THR A 47 0.31 9.65 -8.26
CA THR A 47 -0.32 8.67 -9.16
C THR A 47 -1.38 7.81 -8.47
N LEU A 48 -1.35 7.74 -7.14
CA LEU A 48 -2.38 7.13 -6.32
C LEU A 48 -3.12 8.22 -5.54
N THR A 49 -4.46 8.18 -5.58
CA THR A 49 -5.34 9.08 -4.81
C THR A 49 -5.98 8.30 -3.68
N LEU A 50 -6.09 8.92 -2.50
CA LEU A 50 -6.73 8.29 -1.35
C LEU A 50 -8.25 8.28 -1.55
N PRO A 51 -8.91 7.12 -1.42
CA PRO A 51 -10.38 7.07 -1.46
C PRO A 51 -11.02 7.70 -0.21
N ARG A 52 -10.26 7.78 0.90
CA ARG A 52 -10.68 8.38 2.18
C ARG A 52 -9.48 9.03 2.88
N THR A 53 -9.74 10.00 3.75
CA THR A 53 -8.70 10.74 4.50
C THR A 53 -8.61 10.32 5.97
N THR A 54 -9.48 9.42 6.42
CA THR A 54 -9.52 8.90 7.79
C THR A 54 -9.34 7.39 7.80
N ALA A 55 -8.55 6.89 8.74
CA ALA A 55 -8.42 5.46 8.98
C ALA A 55 -9.74 4.85 9.49
N GLY A 56 -10.00 3.60 9.12
CA GLY A 56 -11.20 2.88 9.53
C GLY A 56 -11.28 2.68 11.05
N PRO A 57 -12.49 2.72 11.66
CA PRO A 57 -12.67 2.51 13.09
C PRO A 57 -12.31 1.09 13.54
N GLU A 58 -12.27 0.13 12.62
CA GLU A 58 -12.03 -1.30 12.88
C GLU A 58 -10.55 -1.67 13.02
N ALA A 59 -9.63 -0.71 13.04
CA ALA A 59 -8.18 -0.96 13.03
C ALA A 59 -7.67 -1.80 14.22
N GLY A 60 -8.35 -1.76 15.37
CA GLY A 60 -7.95 -2.49 16.57
C GLY A 60 -6.61 -2.00 17.17
N PRO A 61 -5.88 -2.84 17.93
CA PRO A 61 -4.61 -2.45 18.55
C PRO A 61 -3.55 -2.17 17.49
N ARG A 62 -2.82 -1.06 17.65
CA ARG A 62 -1.79 -0.59 16.71
C ARG A 62 -0.39 -1.01 17.15
N ARG A 63 0.45 -1.39 16.19
CA ARG A 63 1.88 -1.70 16.42
C ARG A 63 2.73 -1.19 15.27
N GLY A 64 4.00 -0.91 15.54
CA GLY A 64 4.99 -0.55 14.52
C GLY A 64 5.15 -1.69 13.51
N ARG A 65 4.95 -1.39 12.23
CA ARG A 65 5.12 -2.33 11.12
C ARG A 65 6.17 -1.82 10.16
N THR A 66 7.14 -2.64 9.84
CA THR A 66 8.26 -2.28 8.96
C THR A 66 7.78 -1.96 7.55
N VAL A 67 8.20 -0.79 7.06
CA VAL A 67 8.02 -0.32 5.68
C VAL A 67 9.35 0.26 5.19
N PHE A 68 9.73 -0.11 3.98
CA PHE A 68 10.95 0.40 3.33
C PHE A 68 10.57 1.40 2.24
N ALA A 69 11.15 2.59 2.27
CA ALA A 69 11.05 3.56 1.18
C ALA A 69 12.19 4.57 1.27
N THR A 70 12.53 5.23 0.17
CA THR A 70 13.54 6.29 0.18
C THR A 70 13.07 7.49 1.00
N ASP A 71 14.00 8.27 1.55
CA ASP A 71 13.64 9.49 2.28
C ASP A 71 12.87 10.50 1.41
N ALA A 72 13.13 10.54 0.11
CA ALA A 72 12.37 11.34 -0.84
C ALA A 72 10.90 10.91 -0.91
N VAL A 73 10.63 9.59 -0.92
CA VAL A 73 9.26 9.07 -0.87
C VAL A 73 8.60 9.42 0.47
N TRP A 74 9.32 9.25 1.59
CA TRP A 74 8.79 9.63 2.90
C TRP A 74 8.43 11.11 2.99
N ALA A 75 9.32 12.00 2.52
CA ALA A 75 9.11 13.44 2.53
C ALA A 75 8.00 13.88 1.55
N GLY A 76 7.96 13.30 0.36
CA GLY A 76 6.91 13.56 -0.63
C GLY A 76 5.53 13.12 -0.14
N ALA A 77 5.44 11.93 0.44
CA ALA A 77 4.22 11.44 1.06
C ALA A 77 3.78 12.31 2.24
N ASP A 78 4.71 12.74 3.11
CA ASP A 78 4.39 13.62 4.25
C ASP A 78 3.87 14.99 3.80
N THR A 79 4.48 15.57 2.76
CA THR A 79 4.01 16.83 2.17
C THR A 79 2.61 16.68 1.58
N ARG A 80 2.35 15.59 0.86
CA ARG A 80 1.05 15.35 0.22
C ARG A 80 -0.04 15.04 1.24
N ARG A 81 0.25 14.22 2.26
CA ARG A 81 -0.72 13.90 3.32
C ARG A 81 -1.20 15.16 4.04
N ALA A 82 -0.31 16.13 4.23
CA ALA A 82 -0.66 17.40 4.87
C ALA A 82 -1.67 18.18 4.02
N LYS A 83 -1.53 18.17 2.69
CA LYS A 83 -2.51 18.75 1.76
C LYS A 83 -3.85 18.00 1.81
N ASP A 84 -3.79 16.67 1.89
CA ASP A 84 -4.97 15.80 1.99
C ASP A 84 -5.58 15.76 3.40
N SER A 85 -5.09 16.59 4.34
CA SER A 85 -5.54 16.67 5.74
C SER A 85 -5.45 15.35 6.51
N VAL A 86 -4.50 14.48 6.15
CA VAL A 86 -4.26 13.21 6.84
C VAL A 86 -3.35 13.44 8.05
N ARG A 87 -3.84 13.06 9.23
CA ARG A 87 -3.26 13.42 10.55
C ARG A 87 -1.78 13.06 10.73
N SER A 88 -1.32 11.91 10.26
CA SER A 88 0.05 11.43 10.46
C SER A 88 0.48 10.45 9.38
N MET A 89 1.79 10.19 9.28
CA MET A 89 2.30 9.13 8.39
C MET A 89 1.77 7.75 8.77
N SER A 90 1.58 7.46 10.06
CA SER A 90 0.95 6.20 10.49
C SER A 90 -0.49 6.09 10.01
N ALA A 91 -1.27 7.18 10.11
CA ALA A 91 -2.64 7.21 9.59
C ALA A 91 -2.68 7.04 8.06
N LEU A 92 -1.77 7.70 7.34
CA LEU A 92 -1.63 7.51 5.88
C LEU A 92 -1.37 6.04 5.53
N CYS A 93 -0.41 5.40 6.21
CA CYS A 93 -0.07 4.00 5.94
C CYS A 93 -1.25 3.07 6.23
N GLU A 94 -1.98 3.32 7.33
CA GLU A 94 -3.20 2.57 7.68
C GLU A 94 -4.29 2.74 6.63
N ILE A 95 -4.51 3.97 6.13
CA ILE A 95 -5.49 4.26 5.06
C ILE A 95 -5.12 3.54 3.75
N LEU A 96 -3.84 3.58 3.35
CA LEU A 96 -3.37 2.94 2.12
C LEU A 96 -3.58 1.42 2.18
N LEU A 97 -3.27 0.79 3.30
CA LEU A 97 -3.47 -0.65 3.49
C LEU A 97 -4.94 -1.05 3.59
N ASP A 98 -5.77 -0.26 4.27
CA ASP A 98 -7.22 -0.50 4.35
C ASP A 98 -7.87 -0.39 2.96
N ALA A 99 -7.53 0.67 2.21
CA ALA A 99 -7.98 0.85 0.83
C ALA A 99 -7.53 -0.31 -0.07
N TYR A 100 -6.30 -0.79 0.11
CA TYR A 100 -5.79 -1.96 -0.63
C TYR A 100 -6.56 -3.22 -0.26
N ALA A 101 -6.74 -3.51 1.04
CA ALA A 101 -7.50 -4.67 1.51
C ALA A 101 -8.92 -4.69 0.91
N ARG A 102 -9.58 -3.53 0.85
CA ARG A 102 -10.90 -3.33 0.24
C ARG A 102 -10.92 -3.37 -1.29
N GLY A 103 -9.77 -3.25 -1.94
CA GLY A 103 -9.64 -3.22 -3.40
C GLY A 103 -9.99 -1.88 -4.01
N GLU A 104 -9.98 -0.83 -3.21
CA GLU A 104 -10.19 0.55 -3.66
C GLU A 104 -8.92 1.10 -4.34
N VAL A 105 -7.73 0.59 -3.96
CA VAL A 105 -6.46 0.93 -4.60
C VAL A 105 -5.69 -0.32 -5.02
N HIS A 106 -5.01 -0.22 -6.17
CA HIS A 106 -4.21 -1.29 -6.76
C HIS A 106 -2.82 -0.74 -7.10
N PRO A 107 -1.85 -0.79 -6.16
CA PRO A 107 -0.54 -0.16 -6.33
C PRO A 107 0.34 -0.80 -7.43
N TYR A 108 -0.11 -1.90 -8.02
CA TYR A 108 0.54 -2.61 -9.12
C TYR A 108 -0.32 -2.66 -10.40
N ALA A 109 -1.47 -1.99 -10.46
CA ALA A 109 -2.34 -2.03 -11.64
C ALA A 109 -1.65 -1.52 -12.92
N ARG A 110 -0.60 -0.69 -12.79
CA ARG A 110 0.22 -0.27 -13.94
C ARG A 110 1.23 -1.31 -14.41
N MET A 111 1.50 -2.36 -13.63
CA MET A 111 2.45 -3.43 -14.01
C MET A 111 1.79 -4.55 -14.80
N VAL A 112 0.47 -4.73 -14.68
CA VAL A 112 -0.28 -5.65 -15.54
C VAL A 112 -0.89 -4.80 -16.65
N THR A 113 -0.24 -4.77 -17.80
CA THR A 113 -0.93 -4.23 -18.99
C THR A 113 -2.20 -5.05 -19.21
N THR A 114 -3.26 -4.41 -19.72
CA THR A 114 -4.49 -5.13 -20.10
C THR A 114 -4.17 -6.33 -21.01
N ALA A 115 -3.11 -6.23 -21.81
CA ALA A 115 -2.56 -7.30 -22.64
C ALA A 115 -2.08 -8.52 -21.82
N GLN A 116 -1.27 -8.32 -20.76
CA GLN A 116 -0.82 -9.43 -19.90
C GLN A 116 -1.97 -10.09 -19.12
N ARG A 117 -3.02 -9.34 -18.82
CA ARG A 117 -4.23 -9.86 -18.17
C ARG A 117 -5.08 -10.70 -19.13
N ASP A 118 -5.11 -10.34 -20.41
CA ASP A 118 -5.79 -11.10 -21.47
C ASP A 118 -5.00 -12.37 -21.86
N GLU A 119 -3.67 -12.29 -21.92
CA GLU A 119 -2.79 -13.44 -22.15
C GLU A 119 -2.90 -14.51 -21.05
N LEU A 120 -3.08 -14.10 -19.78
CA LEU A 120 -3.29 -15.04 -18.68
C LEU A 120 -4.65 -15.76 -18.75
N LYS A 121 -5.68 -15.11 -19.33
CA LYS A 121 -6.99 -15.73 -19.55
C LYS A 121 -7.00 -16.71 -20.71
N GLN A 122 -6.15 -16.50 -21.73
CA GLN A 122 -6.03 -17.40 -22.88
C GLN A 122 -5.19 -18.65 -22.59
N THR A 123 -4.37 -18.63 -21.54
CA THR A 123 -3.47 -19.73 -21.17
C THR A 123 -4.03 -20.70 -20.13
N THR A 124 -5.32 -20.59 -19.79
CA THR A 124 -6.02 -21.65 -19.04
C THR A 124 -6.62 -22.64 -20.06
N PRO A 125 -5.94 -23.74 -20.43
CA PRO A 125 -6.63 -24.80 -21.14
C PRO A 125 -7.68 -25.37 -20.21
N THR A 126 -8.94 -25.35 -20.65
CA THR A 126 -9.96 -26.25 -20.12
C THR A 126 -9.53 -27.67 -20.49
N PRO A 127 -9.26 -28.51 -19.49
CA PRO A 127 -10.06 -29.70 -19.30
C PRO A 127 -10.53 -29.89 -17.85
#